data_AF-A0A915YZA9-F1
#
_entry.id   AF-A0A915YZA9-F1
#
_cell.length_a   1.000
_cell.length_b   1.000
_cell.length_c   1.000
_cell.angle_alpha   90.00
_cell.angle_beta   90.00
_cell.angle_gamma   90.00
#
_symmetry.space_group_name_H-M   'P 1'
#
loop_
_entity.id
_entity.type
_entity.pdbx_description
1 polymer ?
#
loop_
_entity_poly.entity_id
_entity_poly.type
_entity_poly.pdbx_seq_one_letter_code
_entity_poly.pdbx_strand_id
1 'polypeptide(L)'
;MKELLKYFDQSLLKEKINNGSCIALKHVATGKYLSCCGDIKYQKGSKCPIVFVEQTFLVLNSIWVISTADKLPDKPSESEPVFYGNTFYLFHKTTGKKVDIDQSYKSPVTQNAEVSITSFKNETRCQLVATNSAKNNNDCILSKDIITLKNSGNYILRSHEFTFTNDNKTYQEVVGHNERIGGNDEWCIELVEDGI
;
A
#
# COMPACT_ATOMS: atom_id res chain seq x y z
N MET A 1 20.83 28.12 10.29
CA MET A 1 20.60 27.23 11.46
C MET A 1 19.15 27.24 11.91
N LYS A 2 18.53 28.41 12.21
CA LYS A 2 17.09 28.49 12.58
C LYS A 2 16.13 27.97 11.49
N GLU A 3 16.40 28.29 10.23
CA GLU A 3 15.66 27.77 9.07
C GLU A 3 15.75 26.24 8.94
N LEU A 4 16.96 25.67 9.03
CA LEU A 4 17.19 24.22 9.00
C LEU A 4 16.51 23.48 10.16
N LEU A 5 16.54 24.06 11.37
CA LEU A 5 15.81 23.52 12.54
C LEU A 5 14.30 23.54 12.30
N LYS A 6 13.77 24.60 11.68
CA LYS A 6 12.34 24.69 11.33
C LYS A 6 11.92 23.62 10.31
N TYR A 7 12.73 23.39 9.28
CA TYR A 7 12.49 22.30 8.32
C TYR A 7 12.62 20.91 8.97
N PHE A 8 13.56 20.73 9.88
CA PHE A 8 13.71 19.50 10.65
C PHE A 8 12.49 19.24 11.55
N ASP A 9 12.03 20.25 12.28
CA ASP A 9 10.84 20.14 13.13
C ASP A 9 9.57 19.88 12.32
N GLN A 10 9.42 20.50 11.14
CA GLN A 10 8.33 20.19 10.21
C GLN A 10 8.43 18.77 9.65
N SER A 11 9.64 18.28 9.38
CA SER A 11 9.87 16.88 8.98
C SER A 11 9.57 15.88 10.09
N LEU A 12 9.42 16.31 11.34
CA LEU A 12 8.96 15.48 12.47
C LEU A 12 7.45 15.52 12.67
N LEU A 13 6.74 16.47 12.04
CA LEU A 13 5.29 16.54 12.15
C LEU A 13 4.68 15.29 11.50
N LYS A 14 3.84 14.63 12.31
CA LYS A 14 2.97 13.54 11.88
C LYS A 14 1.58 14.11 11.68
N GLU A 15 1.03 13.87 10.51
CA GLU A 15 -0.28 14.38 10.10
C GLU A 15 -1.26 13.22 10.00
N LYS A 16 -2.55 13.47 10.23
CA LYS A 16 -3.56 12.42 10.15
C LYS A 16 -3.75 11.97 8.71
N ILE A 17 -3.79 10.65 8.49
CA ILE A 17 -4.24 10.08 7.23
C ILE A 17 -5.76 10.14 7.20
N ASN A 18 -6.32 10.87 6.26
CA ASN A 18 -7.75 11.03 6.11
C ASN A 18 -8.26 10.24 4.90
N ASN A 19 -9.56 9.97 4.89
CA ASN A 19 -10.26 9.43 3.73
C ASN A 19 -10.02 10.35 2.51
N GLY A 20 -9.52 9.78 1.41
CA GLY A 20 -9.13 10.51 0.20
C GLY A 20 -7.70 11.05 0.18
N SER A 21 -6.91 10.87 1.25
CA SER A 21 -5.50 11.24 1.23
C SER A 21 -4.73 10.47 0.14
N CYS A 22 -3.91 11.21 -0.60
CA CYS A 22 -2.83 10.60 -1.39
C CYS A 22 -1.71 10.16 -0.45
N ILE A 23 -1.30 8.90 -0.56
CA ILE A 23 -0.27 8.29 0.25
C ILE A 23 0.72 7.51 -0.60
N ALA A 24 1.86 7.22 -0.01
CA ALA A 24 2.79 6.20 -0.46
C ALA A 24 3.05 5.20 0.66
N LEU A 25 3.34 3.95 0.29
CA LEU A 25 3.69 2.90 1.23
C LEU A 25 5.14 2.50 0.99
N LYS A 26 6.00 2.88 1.93
CA LYS A 26 7.43 2.56 1.89
C LYS A 26 7.71 1.30 2.68
N HIS A 27 8.22 0.27 2.03
CA HIS A 27 8.65 -0.93 2.71
C HIS A 27 9.81 -0.62 3.66
N VAL A 28 9.66 -0.92 4.95
CA VAL A 28 10.63 -0.50 5.97
C VAL A 28 11.99 -1.14 5.75
N ALA A 29 12.04 -2.44 5.46
CA ALA A 29 13.32 -3.15 5.33
C ALA A 29 14.16 -2.74 4.11
N THR A 30 13.52 -2.31 3.01
CA THR A 30 14.23 -1.94 1.77
C THR A 30 14.24 -0.44 1.47
N GLY A 31 13.39 0.34 2.14
CA GLY A 31 13.19 1.76 1.86
C GLY A 31 12.58 2.03 0.48
N LYS A 32 12.04 1.02 -0.20
CA LYS A 32 11.44 1.14 -1.54
C LYS A 32 9.92 1.22 -1.45
N TYR A 33 9.29 1.84 -2.45
CA TYR A 33 7.85 2.08 -2.45
C TYR A 33 7.01 1.02 -3.17
N LEU A 34 5.87 0.67 -2.58
CA LEU A 34 4.82 -0.13 -3.22
C LEU A 34 4.33 0.60 -4.47
N SER A 35 4.44 -0.06 -5.61
CA SER A 35 4.22 0.52 -6.92
C SER A 35 3.38 -0.40 -7.80
N CYS A 36 2.71 0.19 -8.79
CA CYS A 36 1.99 -0.54 -9.82
C CYS A 36 2.24 0.07 -11.20
N CYS A 37 2.29 -0.76 -12.23
CA CYS A 37 2.21 -0.31 -13.61
C CYS A 37 0.94 -0.91 -14.24
N GLY A 38 -0.07 -0.05 -14.48
CA GLY A 38 -1.40 -0.49 -14.90
C GLY A 38 -1.46 -1.25 -16.24
N ASP A 39 -0.47 -1.03 -17.10
CA ASP A 39 -0.39 -1.62 -18.43
C ASP A 39 0.34 -2.98 -18.43
N ILE A 40 1.12 -3.26 -17.39
CA ILE A 40 1.94 -4.47 -17.28
C ILE A 40 1.19 -5.48 -16.43
N LYS A 41 0.91 -6.66 -17.00
CA LYS A 41 0.11 -7.71 -16.38
C LYS A 41 0.94 -8.95 -16.10
N TYR A 42 0.54 -9.73 -15.10
CA TYR A 42 1.14 -11.04 -14.89
C TYR A 42 0.96 -11.94 -16.12
N GLN A 43 2.04 -12.57 -16.56
CA GLN A 43 2.01 -13.56 -17.66
C GLN A 43 1.32 -14.88 -17.27
N LYS A 44 1.20 -15.18 -15.98
CA LYS A 44 0.47 -16.34 -15.42
C LYS A 44 -0.41 -15.84 -14.26
N GLY A 45 -1.18 -16.72 -13.62
CA GLY A 45 -2.06 -16.30 -12.52
C GLY A 45 -3.26 -15.48 -13.00
N SER A 46 -3.59 -14.39 -12.31
CA SER A 46 -4.83 -13.63 -12.53
C SER A 46 -4.89 -12.89 -13.88
N LYS A 47 -3.73 -12.63 -14.49
CA LYS A 47 -3.57 -11.69 -15.62
C LYS A 47 -3.96 -10.24 -15.28
N CYS A 48 -4.10 -9.90 -14.02
CA CYS A 48 -4.27 -8.52 -13.56
C CYS A 48 -2.94 -7.75 -13.61
N PRO A 49 -2.98 -6.40 -13.56
CA PRO A 49 -1.77 -5.59 -13.52
C PRO A 49 -0.91 -5.89 -12.29
N ILE A 50 0.41 -5.87 -12.50
CA ILE A 50 1.38 -6.25 -11.48
C ILE A 50 1.49 -5.19 -10.37
N VAL A 51 1.69 -5.65 -9.14
CA VAL A 51 2.08 -4.82 -7.99
C VAL A 51 3.46 -5.28 -7.53
N PHE A 52 4.35 -4.34 -7.28
CA PHE A 52 5.77 -4.61 -7.00
C PHE A 52 6.36 -3.53 -6.10
N VAL A 53 7.63 -3.70 -5.72
CA VAL A 53 8.42 -2.69 -5.00
C VAL A 53 9.69 -2.40 -5.82
N GLU A 54 10.00 -1.14 -6.12
CA GLU A 54 11.13 -0.86 -7.04
C GLU A 54 11.98 0.33 -6.62
N GLN A 55 11.39 1.52 -6.53
CA GLN A 55 12.13 2.76 -6.36
C GLN A 55 12.25 3.15 -4.88
N THR A 56 13.38 3.73 -4.49
CA THR A 56 13.62 4.33 -3.16
C THR A 56 13.17 5.78 -3.06
N PHE A 57 12.69 6.35 -4.16
CA PHE A 57 12.11 7.69 -4.27
C PHE A 57 10.69 7.60 -4.82
N LEU A 58 9.87 8.59 -4.47
CA LEU A 58 8.47 8.65 -4.90
C LEU A 58 8.38 8.86 -6.41
N VAL A 59 7.52 8.07 -7.05
CA VAL A 59 7.15 8.19 -8.47
C VAL A 59 5.63 8.11 -8.60
N LEU A 60 5.07 8.54 -9.73
CA LEU A 60 3.63 8.53 -9.93
C LEU A 60 3.00 7.13 -9.73
N ASN A 61 3.71 6.08 -10.15
CA ASN A 61 3.30 4.68 -9.99
C ASN A 61 3.28 4.18 -8.54
N SER A 62 3.85 4.94 -7.59
CA SER A 62 3.87 4.60 -6.17
C SER A 62 2.85 5.39 -5.34
N ILE A 63 1.98 6.17 -5.99
CA ILE A 63 0.97 6.98 -5.31
C ILE A 63 -0.36 6.23 -5.27
N TRP A 64 -0.91 6.16 -4.07
CA TRP A 64 -2.17 5.51 -3.78
C TRP A 64 -3.13 6.49 -3.10
N VAL A 65 -4.43 6.26 -3.23
CA VAL A 65 -5.49 7.00 -2.56
C VAL A 65 -6.16 6.06 -1.58
N ILE A 66 -6.20 6.45 -0.31
CA ILE A 66 -6.91 5.70 0.72
C ILE A 66 -8.40 6.06 0.68
N SER A 67 -9.29 5.07 0.76
CA SER A 67 -10.73 5.31 0.78
C SER A 67 -11.44 4.38 1.76
N THR A 68 -12.34 4.91 2.58
CA THR A 68 -13.20 4.11 3.48
C THR A 68 -14.40 3.50 2.76
N ALA A 69 -14.63 3.87 1.50
CA ALA A 69 -15.69 3.35 0.65
C ALA A 69 -15.13 2.58 -0.55
N ASP A 70 -15.93 1.68 -1.13
CA ASP A 70 -15.54 0.94 -2.34
C ASP A 70 -15.67 1.79 -3.62
N LYS A 71 -15.15 3.01 -3.57
CA LYS A 71 -15.04 3.95 -4.67
C LYS A 71 -13.97 4.98 -4.33
N LEU A 72 -13.36 5.54 -5.37
CA LEU A 72 -12.54 6.73 -5.21
C LEU A 72 -13.41 7.88 -4.71
N PRO A 73 -12.93 8.66 -3.74
CA PRO A 73 -13.61 9.89 -3.33
C PRO A 73 -13.62 10.89 -4.49
N ASP A 74 -14.80 11.40 -4.85
CA ASP A 74 -14.95 12.41 -5.92
C ASP A 74 -14.26 13.75 -5.56
N LYS A 75 -14.08 13.98 -4.25
CA LYS A 75 -13.28 15.04 -3.63
C LYS A 75 -12.64 14.46 -2.37
N PRO A 76 -11.46 14.93 -1.93
CA PRO A 76 -11.02 14.65 -0.57
C PRO A 76 -12.14 15.11 0.37
N SER A 77 -12.78 14.17 1.05
CA SER A 77 -13.75 14.54 2.08
C SER A 77 -12.93 15.20 3.17
N GLU A 78 -13.05 16.52 3.32
CA GLU A 78 -12.41 17.21 4.43
C GLU A 78 -12.82 16.50 5.72
N SER A 79 -11.81 15.93 6.40
CA SER A 79 -11.74 15.63 7.84
C SER A 79 -12.03 14.23 8.39
N GLU A 80 -12.44 13.19 7.64
CA GLU A 80 -12.61 11.86 8.26
C GLU A 80 -11.28 11.09 8.38
N PRO A 81 -10.74 10.87 9.60
CA PRO A 81 -9.49 10.14 9.78
C PRO A 81 -9.69 8.65 9.50
N VAL A 82 -8.64 8.00 8.99
CA VAL A 82 -8.58 6.54 8.94
C VAL A 82 -8.02 6.02 10.26
N PHE A 83 -8.63 4.98 10.80
CA PHE A 83 -8.28 4.39 12.09
C PHE A 83 -7.66 3.01 11.92
N TYR A 84 -6.76 2.63 12.83
CA TYR A 84 -6.28 1.26 12.93
C TYR A 84 -7.45 0.28 13.11
N GLY A 85 -7.33 -0.96 12.63
CA GLY A 85 -8.39 -1.95 12.80
C GLY A 85 -9.65 -1.75 11.95
N ASN A 86 -9.90 -0.55 11.42
CA ASN A 86 -10.99 -0.29 10.48
C ASN A 86 -10.60 -0.66 9.05
N THR A 87 -11.59 -1.06 8.26
CA THR A 87 -11.41 -1.42 6.85
C THR A 87 -11.33 -0.19 5.97
N PHE A 88 -10.42 -0.20 5.00
CA PHE A 88 -10.33 0.76 3.92
C PHE A 88 -9.89 0.07 2.62
N TYR A 89 -9.84 0.81 1.54
CA TYR A 89 -9.37 0.40 0.23
C TYR A 89 -8.19 1.26 -0.17
N LEU A 90 -7.25 0.67 -0.91
CA LEU A 90 -6.09 1.36 -1.44
C LEU A 90 -6.19 1.42 -2.97
N PHE A 91 -6.51 2.59 -3.51
CA PHE A 91 -6.66 2.82 -4.94
C PHE A 91 -5.37 3.33 -5.55
N HIS A 92 -4.89 2.74 -6.64
CA HIS A 92 -3.77 3.28 -7.39
C HIS A 92 -4.18 4.59 -8.07
N LYS A 93 -3.47 5.70 -7.81
CA LYS A 93 -3.89 7.06 -8.21
C LYS A 93 -4.12 7.17 -9.71
N THR A 94 -3.22 6.64 -10.53
CA THR A 94 -3.28 6.79 -11.99
C THR A 94 -4.33 5.91 -12.66
N THR A 95 -4.54 4.69 -12.18
CA THR A 95 -5.43 3.71 -12.84
C THR A 95 -6.83 3.68 -12.24
N GLY A 96 -6.98 4.21 -11.03
CA GLY A 96 -8.20 4.18 -10.23
C GLY A 96 -8.66 2.78 -9.81
N LYS A 97 -7.79 1.79 -9.90
CA LYS A 97 -8.05 0.40 -9.48
C LYS A 97 -7.53 0.16 -8.08
N LYS A 98 -8.15 -0.74 -7.33
CA LYS A 98 -7.77 -1.01 -5.93
C LYS A 98 -6.86 -2.22 -5.80
N VAL A 99 -6.01 -2.20 -4.77
CA VAL A 99 -5.19 -3.35 -4.37
C VAL A 99 -6.07 -4.54 -4.05
N ASP A 100 -5.57 -5.69 -4.47
CA ASP A 100 -6.24 -6.97 -4.37
C ASP A 100 -5.24 -8.03 -3.94
N ILE A 101 -5.55 -8.74 -2.85
CA ILE A 101 -4.76 -9.87 -2.36
C ILE A 101 -5.58 -11.14 -2.62
N ASP A 102 -5.33 -11.80 -3.73
CA ASP A 102 -6.10 -12.96 -4.19
C ASP A 102 -5.43 -14.28 -3.81
N GLN A 103 -6.07 -15.05 -2.94
CA GLN A 103 -5.60 -16.37 -2.53
C GLN A 103 -5.79 -17.46 -3.61
N SER A 104 -6.62 -17.19 -4.62
CA SER A 104 -6.94 -18.12 -5.70
C SER A 104 -5.78 -18.22 -6.70
N TYR A 105 -4.96 -17.18 -6.80
CA TYR A 105 -3.79 -17.12 -7.67
C TYR A 105 -2.50 -17.11 -6.86
N LYS A 106 -1.47 -17.71 -7.44
CA LYS A 106 -0.15 -17.84 -6.83
C LYS A 106 0.80 -16.80 -7.39
N SER A 107 1.51 -16.14 -6.50
CA SER A 107 2.58 -15.21 -6.81
C SER A 107 3.69 -15.88 -7.64
N PRO A 108 4.39 -15.13 -8.52
CA PRO A 108 5.30 -15.72 -9.51
C PRO A 108 6.44 -16.58 -8.96
N VAL A 109 6.98 -16.26 -7.79
CA VAL A 109 8.18 -16.89 -7.23
C VAL A 109 7.82 -17.71 -6.00
N THR A 110 7.31 -17.09 -4.95
CA THR A 110 7.14 -17.74 -3.65
C THR A 110 5.87 -18.58 -3.53
N GLN A 111 4.96 -18.52 -4.52
CA GLN A 111 3.69 -19.25 -4.53
C GLN A 111 2.75 -18.89 -3.37
N ASN A 112 2.98 -17.75 -2.72
CA ASN A 112 2.04 -17.08 -1.82
C ASN A 112 0.87 -16.47 -2.59
N ALA A 113 -0.09 -15.83 -1.92
CA ALA A 113 -1.21 -15.17 -2.60
C ALA A 113 -0.71 -14.04 -3.51
N GLU A 114 -1.27 -13.98 -4.72
CA GLU A 114 -0.90 -12.97 -5.71
C GLU A 114 -1.47 -11.60 -5.31
N VAL A 115 -0.64 -10.55 -5.39
CA VAL A 115 -1.06 -9.17 -5.18
C VAL A 115 -1.13 -8.44 -6.51
N SER A 116 -2.28 -7.82 -6.79
CA SER A 116 -2.54 -7.11 -8.04
C SER A 116 -3.43 -5.88 -7.81
N ILE A 117 -3.87 -5.24 -8.89
CA ILE A 117 -4.94 -4.23 -8.85
C ILE A 117 -6.17 -4.66 -9.66
N THR A 118 -7.37 -4.35 -9.16
CA THR A 118 -8.63 -4.74 -9.79
C THR A 118 -9.71 -3.65 -9.80
N SER A 119 -10.71 -3.84 -10.65
CA SER A 119 -11.92 -3.02 -10.76
C SER A 119 -13.17 -3.74 -10.24
N PHE A 120 -13.04 -4.97 -9.70
CA PHE A 120 -14.18 -5.71 -9.13
C PHE A 120 -14.79 -4.94 -7.97
N LYS A 121 -16.13 -4.87 -7.89
CA LYS A 121 -16.84 -4.12 -6.85
C LYS A 121 -17.23 -5.03 -5.69
N ASN A 122 -17.22 -4.48 -4.49
CA ASN A 122 -17.64 -5.09 -3.22
C ASN A 122 -16.90 -6.40 -2.88
N GLU A 123 -15.64 -6.50 -3.31
CA GLU A 123 -14.79 -7.65 -3.05
C GLU A 123 -14.07 -7.50 -1.69
N THR A 124 -14.39 -8.39 -0.75
CA THR A 124 -13.82 -8.35 0.62
C THR A 124 -12.31 -8.55 0.64
N ARG A 125 -11.75 -9.24 -0.35
CA ARG A 125 -10.30 -9.43 -0.54
C ARG A 125 -9.54 -8.15 -0.91
N CYS A 126 -10.24 -7.11 -1.34
CA CYS A 126 -9.66 -5.78 -1.59
C CYS A 126 -9.79 -4.82 -0.39
N GLN A 127 -10.53 -5.21 0.66
CA GLN A 127 -10.56 -4.47 1.92
C GLN A 127 -9.27 -4.74 2.67
N LEU A 128 -8.62 -3.67 3.12
CA LEU A 128 -7.41 -3.71 3.91
C LEU A 128 -7.68 -3.17 5.31
N VAL A 129 -6.94 -3.70 6.27
CA VAL A 129 -6.89 -3.25 7.65
C VAL A 129 -5.43 -2.97 7.99
N ALA A 130 -5.17 -1.78 8.52
CA ALA A 130 -3.87 -1.44 9.09
C ALA A 130 -3.84 -1.87 10.56
N THR A 131 -2.75 -2.51 10.97
CA THR A 131 -2.50 -2.90 12.37
C THR A 131 -1.11 -2.48 12.82
N ASN A 132 -0.96 -2.22 14.10
CA ASN A 132 0.32 -2.01 14.77
C ASN A 132 0.18 -2.50 16.22
N SER A 133 1.15 -3.27 16.73
CA SER A 133 1.07 -3.91 18.05
C SER A 133 1.02 -2.93 19.22
N ALA A 134 1.46 -1.68 19.01
CA ALA A 134 1.47 -0.62 20.00
C ALA A 134 0.27 0.35 19.88
N LYS A 135 -0.64 0.13 18.92
CA LYS A 135 -1.78 1.02 18.64
C LYS A 135 -3.11 0.33 18.92
N ASN A 136 -4.08 1.09 19.39
CA ASN A 136 -5.46 0.61 19.56
C ASN A 136 -6.26 0.81 18.27
N ASN A 137 -7.32 0.01 18.06
CA ASN A 137 -8.21 0.14 16.90
C ASN A 137 -8.98 1.49 16.83
N ASN A 138 -8.90 2.32 17.86
CA ASN A 138 -9.53 3.64 17.87
C ASN A 138 -8.50 4.77 17.67
N ASP A 139 -7.23 4.44 17.45
CA ASP A 139 -6.20 5.43 17.15
C ASP A 139 -6.24 5.77 15.66
N CYS A 140 -6.14 7.05 15.34
CA CYS A 140 -5.98 7.48 13.96
C CYS A 140 -4.61 7.05 13.43
N ILE A 141 -4.55 6.66 12.16
CA ILE A 141 -3.29 6.43 11.45
C ILE A 141 -2.66 7.80 11.18
N LEU A 142 -1.40 7.96 11.54
CA LEU A 142 -0.64 9.16 11.23
C LEU A 142 0.40 8.89 10.13
N SER A 143 0.78 9.93 9.41
CA SER A 143 1.93 9.88 8.52
C SER A 143 3.18 9.48 9.31
N LYS A 144 4.04 8.71 8.65
CA LYS A 144 5.26 8.08 9.20
C LYS A 144 4.98 7.03 10.28
N ASP A 145 3.75 6.57 10.43
CA ASP A 145 3.49 5.36 11.22
C ASP A 145 3.97 4.12 10.45
N ILE A 146 4.51 3.16 11.19
CA ILE A 146 4.84 1.84 10.68
C ILE A 146 3.61 0.96 10.87
N ILE A 147 3.11 0.39 9.79
CA ILE A 147 1.88 -0.40 9.76
C ILE A 147 2.15 -1.75 9.11
N THR A 148 1.38 -2.75 9.54
CA THR A 148 1.15 -3.98 8.78
C THR A 148 -0.20 -3.88 8.13
N LEU A 149 -0.29 -4.27 6.85
CA LEU A 149 -1.53 -4.28 6.08
C LEU A 149 -1.99 -5.72 5.90
N LYS A 150 -3.26 -6.00 6.20
CA LYS A 150 -3.87 -7.31 5.94
C LYS A 150 -5.23 -7.16 5.27
N ASN A 151 -5.62 -8.13 4.45
CA ASN A 151 -6.98 -8.17 3.91
C ASN A 151 -7.98 -8.84 4.87
N SER A 152 -9.28 -8.85 4.51
CA SER A 152 -10.33 -9.53 5.28
C SER A 152 -10.13 -11.06 5.40
N GLY A 153 -9.33 -11.66 4.52
CA GLY A 153 -8.89 -13.06 4.61
C GLY A 153 -7.69 -13.28 5.55
N ASN A 154 -7.23 -12.24 6.26
CA ASN A 154 -6.03 -12.22 7.09
C ASN A 154 -4.72 -12.51 6.34
N TYR A 155 -4.66 -12.25 5.03
CA TYR A 155 -3.41 -12.24 4.29
C TYR A 155 -2.72 -10.90 4.46
N ILE A 156 -1.48 -10.95 4.92
CA ILE A 156 -0.59 -9.83 5.21
C ILE A 156 0.19 -9.48 3.96
N LEU A 157 0.25 -8.19 3.65
CA LEU A 157 1.02 -7.65 2.54
C LEU A 157 2.51 -7.63 2.90
N ARG A 158 3.31 -8.35 2.10
CA ARG A 158 4.75 -8.52 2.30
C ARG A 158 5.52 -8.11 1.06
N SER A 159 6.70 -7.53 1.27
CA SER A 159 7.74 -7.47 0.25
C SER A 159 9.01 -8.16 0.76
N HIS A 160 9.87 -8.62 -0.14
CA HIS A 160 11.07 -9.39 0.19
C HIS A 160 12.07 -9.33 -0.97
N GLU A 161 13.24 -9.94 -0.80
CA GLU A 161 14.33 -9.91 -1.78
C GLU A 161 14.05 -10.68 -3.08
N PHE A 162 13.08 -11.60 -3.11
CA PHE A 162 12.77 -12.33 -4.33
C PHE A 162 12.24 -11.42 -5.44
N THR A 163 12.66 -11.71 -6.66
CA THR A 163 12.29 -10.97 -7.87
C THR A 163 11.78 -11.90 -8.95
N PHE A 164 10.91 -11.41 -9.83
CA PHE A 164 10.46 -12.11 -11.03
C PHE A 164 10.66 -11.26 -12.28
N THR A 165 10.76 -11.91 -13.43
CA THR A 165 10.85 -11.22 -14.73
C THR A 165 9.50 -11.21 -15.43
N ASN A 166 9.10 -10.05 -15.93
CA ASN A 166 7.93 -9.87 -16.79
C ASN A 166 8.29 -8.88 -17.91
N ASP A 167 8.06 -9.27 -19.16
CA ASP A 167 8.38 -8.45 -20.35
C ASP A 167 9.82 -7.88 -20.35
N ASN A 168 10.80 -8.75 -20.07
CA ASN A 168 12.24 -8.44 -19.99
C ASN A 168 12.65 -7.43 -18.91
N LYS A 169 11.74 -7.09 -17.98
CA LYS A 169 12.03 -6.30 -16.79
C LYS A 169 11.92 -7.15 -15.53
N THR A 170 12.77 -6.86 -14.55
CA THR A 170 12.80 -7.56 -13.27
C THR A 170 12.09 -6.71 -12.21
N TYR A 171 11.16 -7.32 -11.48
CA TYR A 171 10.37 -6.67 -10.44
C TYR A 171 10.59 -7.39 -9.10
N GLN A 172 10.67 -6.64 -8.01
CA GLN A 172 10.63 -7.21 -6.67
C GLN A 172 9.22 -7.68 -6.36
N GLU A 173 9.10 -8.93 -5.94
CA GLU A 173 7.81 -9.55 -5.68
C GLU A 173 7.15 -8.94 -4.43
N VAL A 174 5.82 -8.78 -4.51
CA VAL A 174 4.93 -8.40 -3.41
C VAL A 174 3.86 -9.48 -3.32
N VAL A 175 3.60 -9.97 -2.11
CA VAL A 175 2.71 -11.11 -1.88
C VAL A 175 1.77 -10.88 -0.73
N GLY A 176 0.68 -11.65 -0.70
CA GLY A 176 -0.11 -11.89 0.49
C GLY A 176 0.28 -13.21 1.15
N HIS A 177 0.59 -13.23 2.43
CA HIS A 177 0.84 -14.47 3.18
C HIS A 177 0.04 -14.50 4.48
N ASN A 178 -0.17 -15.68 5.06
CA ASN A 178 -0.85 -15.85 6.35
C ASN A 178 0.06 -16.46 7.43
N GLU A 179 1.37 -16.46 7.17
CA GLU A 179 2.42 -16.88 8.11
C GLU A 179 2.67 -15.84 9.22
N ARG A 180 3.64 -16.13 10.09
CA ARG A 180 4.08 -15.22 11.15
C ARG A 180 4.53 -13.87 10.58
N ILE A 181 4.07 -12.79 11.24
CA ILE A 181 4.48 -11.41 10.97
C ILE A 181 5.97 -11.22 11.31
N GLY A 182 6.71 -10.58 10.42
CA GLY A 182 8.11 -10.19 10.58
C GLY A 182 8.43 -8.83 9.94
N GLY A 183 9.70 -8.42 9.95
CA GLY A 183 10.12 -7.08 9.48
C GLY A 183 9.86 -6.80 7.99
N ASN A 184 9.66 -7.84 7.19
CA ASN A 184 9.28 -7.74 5.76
C ASN A 184 7.79 -7.40 5.54
N ASP A 185 7.03 -7.28 6.62
CA ASP A 185 5.58 -6.99 6.62
C ASP A 185 5.29 -5.54 7.08
N GLU A 186 6.36 -4.76 7.31
CA GLU A 186 6.30 -3.41 7.84
C GLU A 186 6.35 -2.38 6.71
N TRP A 187 5.37 -1.48 6.72
CA TRP A 187 5.22 -0.39 5.75
C TRP A 187 5.13 0.93 6.49
N CYS A 188 5.97 1.90 6.11
CA CYS A 188 5.83 3.29 6.54
C CYS A 188 4.81 3.98 5.62
N ILE A 189 3.72 4.48 6.19
CA ILE A 189 2.70 5.24 5.45
C ILE A 189 3.09 6.72 5.38
N GLU A 190 3.28 7.24 4.18
CA GLU A 190 3.72 8.63 3.94
C GLU A 190 2.60 9.40 3.24
N LEU A 191 2.29 10.62 3.69
CA LEU A 191 1.41 11.52 2.93
C LEU A 191 2.14 12.05 1.72
N VAL A 192 1.41 12.17 0.61
CA VAL A 192 1.90 12.79 -0.62
C VAL A 192 1.09 14.05 -0.87
N GLU A 193 1.77 15.20 -0.81
CA GLU A 193 1.15 16.50 -1.13
C GLU A 193 0.76 16.55 -2.61
N ASP A 194 -0.32 17.27 -2.92
CA ASP A 194 -0.77 17.49 -4.30
C ASP A 194 0.22 18.41 -5.04
N GLY A 195 1.30 17.83 -5.54
CA GLY A 195 2.35 18.53 -6.30
C GLY A 195 3.29 17.62 -7.10
N ILE A 196 3.00 16.31 -7.19
CA ILE A 196 3.70 15.34 -8.04
C ILE A 196 2.84 14.98 -9.25
#